data_AF-A0A968A7S7-F1
#
_entry.id   AF-A0A968A7S7-F1
#
_cell.length_a   1.000
_cell.length_b   1.000
_cell.length_c   1.000
_cell.angle_alpha   90.00
_cell.angle_beta   90.00
_cell.angle_gamma   90.00
#
_symmetry.space_group_name_H-M   'P 1'
#
loop_
_entity.id
_entity.type
_entity.pdbx_description
1 polymer ?
#
loop_
_entity_poly.entity_id
_entity_poly.type
_entity_poly.pdbx_seq_one_letter_code
_entity_poly.pdbx_strand_id
1 'polypeptide(L)'
;MINLSRLLIDYLVDEVQMAYHRNYSNLEPEIGNMIGWTARLALENIANSNALYHNLEHTVMVTMAGQAIIEGKHLIEGGVTPKEWLNYMIALLCHDIGYVRGILQNDNRTHCATGIEENMVELPDGGTDIVMTPYHVDRSKQFVRERFGKKLLGSVDQLVDVEAITEYIEMTRFPPHDDSEQQDTSSYASLTRAADFIGQLGDPDYLRKTPALFYEFEETDANQQLGYNAPGDLRKTYAAFFWKMVNPYIQDAIRYLSITQEGKQWIASLYAHVFTVEHAED
;
A
#
# COMPACT_ATOMS: atom_id res chain seq x y z
N MET A 1 -14.86 21.76 13.83
CA MET A 1 -13.47 21.29 13.96
C MET A 1 -13.06 20.76 12.60
N ILE A 2 -11.93 21.22 12.05
CA ILE A 2 -11.40 20.66 10.79
C ILE A 2 -10.76 19.30 11.12
N ASN A 3 -11.07 18.26 10.33
CA ASN A 3 -10.48 16.94 10.46
C ASN A 3 -9.86 16.55 9.11
N LEU A 4 -8.53 16.58 9.03
CA LEU A 4 -7.79 16.31 7.79
C LEU A 4 -7.93 14.86 7.34
N SER A 5 -7.95 13.91 8.29
CA SER A 5 -8.15 12.49 7.99
C SER A 5 -9.49 12.27 7.27
N ARG A 6 -10.56 12.88 7.78
CA ARG A 6 -11.88 12.81 7.12
C ARG A 6 -11.85 13.37 5.69
N LEU A 7 -11.17 14.50 5.46
CA LEU A 7 -11.07 15.09 4.12
C LEU A 7 -10.32 14.18 3.15
N LEU A 8 -9.22 13.56 3.59
CA LEU A 8 -8.47 12.60 2.79
C LEU A 8 -9.29 11.33 2.49
N ILE A 9 -10.02 10.82 3.48
CA ILE A 9 -10.92 9.66 3.31
C ILE A 9 -12.02 9.97 2.30
N ASP A 10 -12.72 11.09 2.48
CA ASP A 10 -13.81 11.50 1.59
C ASP A 10 -13.27 11.69 0.15
N TYR A 11 -12.09 12.31 -0.01
CA TYR A 11 -11.43 12.46 -1.31
C TYR A 11 -11.10 11.11 -1.96
N LEU A 12 -10.41 10.19 -1.27
CA LEU A 12 -10.03 8.92 -1.89
C LEU A 12 -11.26 8.09 -2.27
N VAL A 13 -12.30 8.08 -1.41
CA VAL A 13 -13.55 7.39 -1.70
C VAL A 13 -14.17 7.91 -2.99
N ASP A 14 -14.29 9.23 -3.15
CA ASP A 14 -14.84 9.82 -4.36
C ASP A 14 -13.96 9.49 -5.60
N GLU A 15 -12.64 9.59 -5.47
CA GLU A 15 -11.70 9.31 -6.57
C GLU A 15 -11.77 7.85 -7.06
N VAL A 16 -11.79 6.85 -6.16
CA VAL A 16 -11.84 5.44 -6.59
C VAL A 16 -13.19 5.08 -7.22
N GLN A 17 -14.28 5.70 -6.75
CA GLN A 17 -15.60 5.51 -7.36
C GLN A 17 -15.69 6.17 -8.74
N MET A 18 -15.13 7.39 -8.87
CA MET A 18 -15.03 8.07 -10.15
C MET A 18 -14.14 7.30 -11.14
N ALA A 19 -13.01 6.77 -10.67
CA ALA A 19 -12.11 5.96 -11.49
C ALA A 19 -12.82 4.70 -12.04
N TYR A 20 -13.59 4.00 -11.19
CA TYR A 20 -14.42 2.89 -11.63
C TYR A 20 -15.38 3.29 -12.75
N HIS A 21 -16.15 4.37 -12.53
CA HIS A 21 -17.12 4.84 -13.52
C HIS A 21 -16.45 5.33 -14.81
N ARG A 22 -15.25 5.95 -14.75
CA ARG A 22 -14.49 6.35 -15.95
C ARG A 22 -14.08 5.14 -16.79
N ASN A 23 -13.63 4.07 -16.14
CA ASN A 23 -13.08 2.90 -16.83
C ASN A 23 -14.16 1.94 -17.32
N TYR A 24 -15.25 1.79 -16.56
CA TYR A 24 -16.25 0.74 -16.77
C TYR A 24 -17.68 1.27 -17.00
N SER A 25 -17.90 2.59 -16.87
CA SER A 25 -19.23 3.21 -16.95
C SER A 25 -20.21 2.57 -15.96
N ASN A 26 -21.31 1.98 -16.46
CA ASN A 26 -22.34 1.31 -15.66
C ASN A 26 -22.24 -0.22 -15.73
N LEU A 27 -21.10 -0.77 -16.16
CA LEU A 27 -20.84 -2.19 -16.02
C LEU A 27 -20.74 -2.51 -14.52
N GLU A 28 -21.40 -3.56 -14.05
CA GLU A 28 -21.33 -4.06 -12.65
C GLU A 28 -21.32 -2.95 -11.55
N PRO A 29 -22.32 -2.04 -11.53
CA PRO A 29 -22.30 -0.82 -10.72
C PRO A 29 -22.18 -1.08 -9.20
N GLU A 30 -22.52 -2.27 -8.73
CA GLU A 30 -22.28 -2.72 -7.36
C GLU A 30 -20.80 -2.69 -6.96
N ILE A 31 -19.86 -2.88 -7.89
CA ILE A 31 -18.41 -2.80 -7.64
C ILE A 31 -18.01 -1.37 -7.27
N GLY A 32 -18.57 -0.36 -7.94
CA GLY A 32 -18.33 1.05 -7.61
C GLY A 32 -18.79 1.40 -6.19
N ASN A 33 -19.91 0.84 -5.73
CA ASN A 33 -20.36 1.02 -4.34
C ASN A 33 -19.46 0.26 -3.36
N MET A 34 -19.04 -0.94 -3.73
CA MET A 34 -18.18 -1.79 -2.92
C MET A 34 -16.83 -1.16 -2.66
N ILE A 35 -16.17 -0.66 -3.69
CA ILE A 35 -14.84 -0.06 -3.53
C ILE A 35 -14.90 1.20 -2.69
N GLY A 36 -15.94 2.03 -2.83
CA GLY A 36 -16.15 3.21 -1.97
C GLY A 36 -16.34 2.83 -0.49
N TRP A 37 -17.10 1.77 -0.22
CA TRP A 37 -17.24 1.23 1.13
C TRP A 37 -15.94 0.66 1.68
N THR A 38 -15.21 -0.13 0.87
CA THR A 38 -13.94 -0.74 1.28
C THR A 38 -12.87 0.32 1.55
N ALA A 39 -12.79 1.36 0.71
CA ALA A 39 -11.88 2.49 0.92
C ALA A 39 -12.16 3.18 2.26
N ARG A 40 -13.43 3.49 2.53
CA ARG A 40 -13.82 4.08 3.82
C ARG A 40 -13.50 3.16 4.99
N LEU A 41 -13.81 1.87 4.88
CA LEU A 41 -13.52 0.89 5.92
C LEU A 41 -12.01 0.83 6.24
N ALA A 42 -11.17 0.65 5.22
CA ALA A 42 -9.73 0.51 5.41
C ALA A 42 -9.13 1.80 6.00
N LEU A 43 -9.45 2.95 5.40
CA LEU A 43 -8.86 4.21 5.81
C LEU A 43 -9.35 4.70 7.19
N GLU A 44 -10.60 4.44 7.58
CA GLU A 44 -11.06 4.75 8.95
C GLU A 44 -10.31 3.90 9.99
N ASN A 45 -9.97 2.64 9.68
CA ASN A 45 -9.13 1.83 10.58
C ASN A 45 -7.69 2.37 10.62
N ILE A 46 -7.10 2.64 9.47
CA ILE A 46 -5.71 3.13 9.37
C ILE A 46 -5.55 4.51 10.03
N ALA A 47 -6.56 5.37 9.95
CA ALA A 47 -6.56 6.67 10.62
C ALA A 47 -6.53 6.60 12.16
N ASN A 48 -6.79 5.44 12.76
CA ASN A 48 -6.65 5.20 14.20
C ASN A 48 -5.26 4.69 14.61
N SER A 49 -4.38 4.37 13.65
CA SER A 49 -3.00 4.00 13.93
C SER A 49 -2.20 5.18 14.45
N ASN A 50 -1.22 4.89 15.32
CA ASN A 50 -0.21 5.86 15.76
C ASN A 50 1.17 5.63 15.09
N ALA A 51 1.24 4.83 14.02
CA ALA A 51 2.39 4.76 13.13
C ALA A 51 2.66 6.15 12.50
N LEU A 52 3.92 6.54 12.43
CA LEU A 52 4.33 7.88 12.01
C LEU A 52 4.33 8.04 10.49
N TYR A 53 4.74 7.01 9.76
CA TYR A 53 4.89 6.99 8.31
C TYR A 53 3.92 6.01 7.63
N HIS A 54 3.84 4.75 8.08
CA HIS A 54 2.91 3.75 7.53
C HIS A 54 1.47 4.04 8.01
N ASN A 55 0.90 5.12 7.49
CA ASN A 55 -0.31 5.78 7.99
C ASN A 55 -1.31 6.04 6.86
N LEU A 56 -2.39 6.79 7.18
CA LEU A 56 -3.46 7.13 6.26
C LEU A 56 -2.95 7.74 4.94
N GLU A 57 -1.99 8.67 5.03
CA GLU A 57 -1.45 9.36 3.87
C GLU A 57 -0.68 8.42 2.96
N HIS A 58 0.16 7.54 3.53
CA HIS A 58 0.88 6.52 2.77
C HIS A 58 -0.08 5.59 2.03
N THR A 59 -1.12 5.07 2.69
CA THR A 59 -2.12 4.20 2.05
C THR A 59 -2.86 4.90 0.90
N VAL A 60 -3.17 6.19 1.05
CA VAL A 60 -3.76 7.01 -0.03
C VAL A 60 -2.81 7.10 -1.23
N MET A 61 -1.52 7.40 -0.99
CA MET A 61 -0.52 7.52 -2.05
C MET A 61 -0.31 6.20 -2.81
N VAL A 62 -0.21 5.08 -2.09
CA VAL A 62 -0.12 3.74 -2.68
C VAL A 62 -1.36 3.40 -3.51
N THR A 63 -2.54 3.70 -2.99
CA THR A 63 -3.81 3.42 -3.70
C THR A 63 -3.94 4.26 -4.98
N MET A 64 -3.56 5.54 -4.94
CA MET A 64 -3.59 6.41 -6.12
C MET A 64 -2.54 6.01 -7.16
N ALA A 65 -1.32 5.67 -6.74
CA ALA A 65 -0.29 5.15 -7.64
C ALA A 65 -0.75 3.85 -8.32
N GLY A 66 -1.30 2.92 -7.55
CA GLY A 66 -1.84 1.67 -8.09
C GLY A 66 -3.02 1.88 -9.05
N GLN A 67 -3.95 2.79 -8.73
CA GLN A 67 -5.03 3.17 -9.64
C GLN A 67 -4.49 3.68 -10.99
N ALA A 68 -3.48 4.55 -10.98
CA ALA A 68 -2.86 5.07 -12.20
C ALA A 68 -2.12 3.96 -12.98
N ILE A 69 -1.47 3.02 -12.28
CA ILE A 69 -0.82 1.85 -12.88
C ILE A 69 -1.85 0.97 -13.57
N ILE A 70 -2.96 0.61 -12.91
CA ILE A 70 -3.92 -0.34 -13.48
C ILE A 70 -4.75 0.27 -14.61
N GLU A 71 -5.02 1.57 -14.56
CA GLU A 71 -5.57 2.30 -15.71
C GLU A 71 -4.60 2.22 -16.91
N GLY A 72 -3.31 2.41 -16.66
CA GLY A 72 -2.27 2.25 -17.67
C GLY A 72 -2.23 0.84 -18.27
N LYS A 73 -2.31 -0.19 -17.43
CA LYS A 73 -2.37 -1.59 -17.88
C LYS A 73 -3.60 -1.82 -18.76
N HIS A 74 -4.78 -1.37 -18.31
CA HIS A 74 -6.02 -1.54 -19.05
C HIS A 74 -5.96 -0.86 -20.44
N LEU A 75 -5.36 0.31 -20.54
CA LEU A 75 -5.24 1.04 -21.81
C LEU A 75 -4.17 0.45 -22.75
N ILE A 76 -3.08 -0.14 -22.23
CA ILE A 76 -2.02 -0.76 -23.06
C ILE A 76 -2.41 -2.17 -23.52
N GLU A 77 -2.93 -2.98 -22.61
CA GLU A 77 -3.15 -4.42 -22.83
C GLU A 77 -4.62 -4.77 -23.06
N GLY A 78 -5.54 -3.92 -22.61
CA GLY A 78 -6.96 -4.24 -22.54
C GLY A 78 -7.25 -5.25 -21.43
N GLY A 79 -8.51 -5.68 -21.35
CA GLY A 79 -8.87 -6.92 -20.66
C GLY A 79 -8.93 -6.89 -19.14
N VAL A 80 -8.47 -5.83 -18.45
CA VAL A 80 -8.67 -5.70 -16.98
C VAL A 80 -10.18 -5.64 -16.70
N THR A 81 -10.73 -6.72 -16.17
CA THR A 81 -12.16 -6.82 -15.83
C THR A 81 -12.48 -6.00 -14.57
N PRO A 82 -13.75 -5.59 -14.37
CA PRO A 82 -14.17 -4.91 -13.14
C PRO A 82 -13.82 -5.69 -11.86
N LYS A 83 -13.92 -7.03 -11.92
CA LYS A 83 -13.57 -7.91 -10.81
C LYS A 83 -12.07 -7.87 -10.52
N GLU A 84 -11.21 -8.00 -11.52
CA GLU A 84 -9.76 -7.94 -11.31
C GLU A 84 -9.34 -6.57 -10.75
N TRP A 85 -9.91 -5.50 -11.30
CA TRP A 85 -9.69 -4.14 -10.79
C TRP A 85 -10.12 -4.03 -9.31
N LEU A 86 -11.30 -4.52 -8.95
CA LEU A 86 -11.77 -4.49 -7.57
C LEU A 86 -10.81 -5.21 -6.61
N ASN A 87 -10.41 -6.43 -6.93
CA ASN A 87 -9.52 -7.22 -6.08
C ASN A 87 -8.14 -6.56 -5.93
N TYR A 88 -7.60 -6.02 -7.03
CA TYR A 88 -6.37 -5.23 -7.00
C TYR A 88 -6.50 -3.99 -6.10
N MET A 89 -7.58 -3.22 -6.23
CA MET A 89 -7.79 -2.03 -5.40
C MET A 89 -8.02 -2.35 -3.92
N ILE A 90 -8.68 -3.47 -3.59
CA ILE A 90 -8.83 -3.93 -2.20
C ILE A 90 -7.46 -4.28 -1.61
N ALA A 91 -6.58 -4.93 -2.38
CA ALA A 91 -5.23 -5.26 -1.93
C ALA A 91 -4.43 -3.98 -1.58
N LEU A 92 -4.47 -2.95 -2.44
CA LEU A 92 -3.81 -1.67 -2.18
C LEU A 92 -4.34 -0.97 -0.93
N LEU A 93 -5.66 -0.95 -0.74
CA LEU A 93 -6.27 -0.32 0.45
C LEU A 93 -5.92 -1.06 1.74
N CYS A 94 -5.65 -2.37 1.66
CA CYS A 94 -5.44 -3.21 2.83
C CYS A 94 -3.97 -3.63 3.04
N HIS A 95 -3.01 -3.26 2.18
CA HIS A 95 -1.64 -3.79 2.26
C HIS A 95 -1.00 -3.56 3.64
N ASP A 96 -1.18 -2.36 4.19
CA ASP A 96 -0.63 -1.92 5.48
C ASP A 96 -1.63 -1.90 6.64
N ILE A 97 -2.87 -2.34 6.41
CA ILE A 97 -3.88 -2.30 7.48
C ILE A 97 -3.45 -3.11 8.70
N GLY A 98 -2.63 -4.15 8.50
CA GLY A 98 -2.08 -5.01 9.52
C GLY A 98 -1.22 -4.32 10.58
N TYR A 99 -0.78 -3.07 10.37
CA TYR A 99 -0.17 -2.28 11.44
C TYR A 99 -1.16 -1.93 12.56
N VAL A 100 -2.41 -1.67 12.20
CA VAL A 100 -3.43 -1.17 13.14
C VAL A 100 -3.74 -2.25 14.18
N ARG A 101 -3.64 -1.91 15.45
CA ARG A 101 -4.04 -2.79 16.56
C ARG A 101 -5.55 -2.82 16.73
N GLY A 102 -6.10 -3.97 17.11
CA GLY A 102 -7.54 -4.13 17.38
C GLY A 102 -8.40 -4.40 16.16
N ILE A 103 -7.80 -4.59 14.97
CA ILE A 103 -8.56 -4.85 13.73
C ILE A 103 -8.91 -6.33 13.53
N LEU A 104 -8.14 -7.23 14.13
CA LEU A 104 -8.34 -8.68 14.01
C LEU A 104 -9.20 -9.19 15.16
N GLN A 105 -9.98 -10.24 14.89
CA GLN A 105 -10.93 -10.80 15.85
C GLN A 105 -10.28 -11.21 17.18
N ASN A 106 -9.03 -11.68 17.15
CA ASN A 106 -8.31 -12.17 18.33
C ASN A 106 -7.47 -11.09 19.03
N ASP A 107 -7.38 -9.88 18.48
CA ASP A 107 -6.69 -8.78 19.14
C ASP A 107 -7.39 -8.40 20.46
N ASN A 108 -6.59 -8.03 21.45
CA ASN A 108 -7.07 -7.54 22.74
C ASN A 108 -6.14 -6.44 23.27
N ARG A 109 -6.38 -6.00 24.51
CA ARG A 109 -5.66 -4.86 25.09
C ARG A 109 -4.16 -5.10 25.30
N THR A 110 -3.73 -6.35 25.48
CA THR A 110 -2.35 -6.69 25.80
C THR A 110 -1.67 -7.53 24.73
N HIS A 111 -2.45 -8.16 23.84
CA HIS A 111 -1.91 -9.00 22.78
C HIS A 111 -2.59 -8.73 21.44
N CYS A 112 -1.81 -8.83 20.37
CA CYS A 112 -2.28 -8.76 18.99
C CYS A 112 -2.01 -10.10 18.29
N ALA A 113 -2.92 -10.54 17.42
CA ALA A 113 -2.73 -11.72 16.58
C ALA A 113 -1.63 -11.45 15.55
N THR A 114 -0.80 -12.44 15.23
CA THR A 114 0.30 -12.21 14.27
C THR A 114 -0.12 -12.36 12.82
N GLY A 115 -1.35 -12.81 12.53
CA GLY A 115 -1.72 -13.22 11.16
C GLY A 115 -1.32 -14.65 10.81
N ILE A 116 -0.51 -15.30 11.66
CA ILE A 116 0.11 -16.60 11.40
C ILE A 116 -0.47 -17.61 12.39
N GLU A 117 -1.32 -18.51 11.89
CA GLU A 117 -2.02 -19.50 12.70
C GLU A 117 -2.81 -18.84 13.85
N GLU A 118 -2.68 -19.33 15.08
CA GLU A 118 -3.28 -18.76 16.29
C GLU A 118 -2.26 -18.00 17.15
N ASN A 119 -1.11 -17.64 16.56
CA ASN A 119 -0.04 -16.98 17.30
C ASN A 119 -0.43 -15.54 17.68
N MET A 120 0.00 -15.14 18.88
CA MET A 120 -0.24 -13.83 19.46
C MET A 120 1.10 -13.24 19.90
N VAL A 121 1.24 -11.92 19.80
CA VAL A 121 2.38 -11.16 20.31
C VAL A 121 1.92 -10.20 21.40
N GLU A 122 2.68 -10.10 22.48
CA GLU A 122 2.43 -9.15 23.56
C GLU A 122 2.80 -7.72 23.10
N LEU A 123 1.94 -6.76 23.42
CA LEU A 123 2.18 -5.36 23.09
C LEU A 123 3.17 -4.73 24.08
N PRO A 124 4.28 -4.13 23.61
CA PRO A 124 5.20 -3.44 24.49
C PRO A 124 4.56 -2.18 25.09
N ASP A 125 4.87 -1.91 26.36
CA ASP A 125 4.40 -0.70 27.03
C ASP A 125 4.99 0.55 26.36
N GLY A 126 4.12 1.48 25.99
CA GLY A 126 4.51 2.72 25.29
C GLY A 126 4.87 2.58 23.81
N GLY A 127 4.86 1.38 23.21
CA GLY A 127 5.15 1.20 21.79
C GLY A 127 4.01 1.63 20.87
N THR A 128 4.35 2.05 19.66
CA THR A 128 3.43 2.40 18.57
C THR A 128 3.05 1.18 17.72
N ASP A 129 2.08 1.33 16.83
CA ASP A 129 1.57 0.28 15.96
C ASP A 129 2.67 -0.31 15.05
N ILE A 130 3.79 0.39 14.87
CA ILE A 130 4.95 -0.10 14.10
C ILE A 130 5.57 -1.37 14.69
N VAL A 131 5.36 -1.69 15.97
CA VAL A 131 5.81 -2.96 16.56
C VAL A 131 5.21 -4.18 15.84
N MET A 132 4.16 -3.98 15.03
CA MET A 132 3.59 -4.99 14.15
C MET A 132 4.37 -5.19 12.84
N THR A 133 5.47 -4.48 12.55
CA THR A 133 6.27 -4.64 11.31
C THR A 133 6.57 -6.10 10.96
N PRO A 134 6.95 -7.01 11.89
CA PRO A 134 7.20 -8.41 11.52
C PRO A 134 5.96 -9.18 11.05
N TYR A 135 4.77 -8.67 11.34
CA TYR A 135 3.49 -9.37 11.21
C TYR A 135 2.49 -8.63 10.32
N HIS A 136 2.74 -7.38 9.94
CA HIS A 136 1.73 -6.52 9.30
C HIS A 136 1.17 -7.15 8.00
N VAL A 137 2.00 -7.72 7.13
CA VAL A 137 1.53 -8.40 5.91
C VAL A 137 0.61 -9.58 6.24
N ASP A 138 0.99 -10.42 7.21
CA ASP A 138 0.18 -11.56 7.64
C ASP A 138 -1.14 -11.11 8.29
N ARG A 139 -1.08 -10.06 9.12
CA ARG A 139 -2.25 -9.42 9.73
C ARG A 139 -3.18 -8.82 8.67
N SER A 140 -2.65 -8.16 7.65
CA SER A 140 -3.42 -7.61 6.52
C SER A 140 -4.17 -8.72 5.77
N LYS A 141 -3.49 -9.83 5.47
CA LYS A 141 -4.13 -11.01 4.85
C LYS A 141 -5.22 -11.60 5.76
N GLN A 142 -4.97 -11.73 7.05
CA GLN A 142 -5.97 -12.21 8.01
C GLN A 142 -7.18 -11.25 8.08
N PHE A 143 -6.96 -9.94 8.08
CA PHE A 143 -8.04 -8.95 8.06
C PHE A 143 -8.94 -9.14 6.84
N VAL A 144 -8.34 -9.30 5.64
CA VAL A 144 -9.11 -9.55 4.41
C VAL A 144 -9.94 -10.83 4.53
N ARG A 145 -9.36 -11.93 5.03
CA ARG A 145 -10.08 -13.18 5.25
C ARG A 145 -11.24 -13.04 6.25
N GLU A 146 -11.03 -12.36 7.37
CA GLU A 146 -12.06 -12.15 8.39
C GLU A 146 -13.20 -11.25 7.89
N ARG A 147 -12.87 -10.23 7.10
CA ARG A 147 -13.81 -9.21 6.64
C ARG A 147 -14.61 -9.64 5.41
N PHE A 148 -13.95 -10.30 4.46
CA PHE A 148 -14.51 -10.64 3.15
C PHE A 148 -14.71 -12.15 2.94
N GLY A 149 -14.19 -13.01 3.82
CA GLY A 149 -14.31 -14.47 3.68
C GLY A 149 -15.60 -15.08 4.22
N LYS A 150 -16.43 -14.30 4.94
CA LYS A 150 -17.78 -14.73 5.34
C LYS A 150 -18.75 -14.38 4.21
N LYS A 151 -19.73 -15.26 3.94
CA LYS A 151 -20.78 -15.03 2.94
C LYS A 151 -21.39 -13.64 3.11
N LEU A 152 -21.02 -12.72 2.23
CA LEU A 152 -21.61 -11.43 2.05
C LEU A 152 -22.99 -11.65 1.41
N LEU A 153 -23.96 -10.78 1.74
CA LEU A 153 -25.31 -10.94 1.23
C LEU A 153 -25.34 -10.70 -0.29
N GLY A 154 -25.84 -11.67 -1.07
CA GLY A 154 -26.12 -11.53 -2.50
C GLY A 154 -25.02 -12.06 -3.43
N SER A 155 -24.92 -11.51 -4.65
CA SER A 155 -23.90 -11.86 -5.66
C SER A 155 -22.50 -11.33 -5.35
N VAL A 156 -22.37 -10.53 -4.28
CA VAL A 156 -21.11 -9.93 -3.82
C VAL A 156 -20.02 -10.97 -3.54
N ASP A 157 -20.38 -12.15 -3.04
CA ASP A 157 -19.44 -13.26 -2.81
C ASP A 157 -18.70 -13.71 -4.07
N GLN A 158 -19.21 -13.39 -5.26
CA GLN A 158 -18.58 -13.75 -6.53
C GLN A 158 -17.61 -12.67 -7.03
N LEU A 159 -17.65 -11.46 -6.45
CA LEU A 159 -16.84 -10.31 -6.87
C LEU A 159 -15.49 -10.25 -6.14
N VAL A 160 -15.45 -10.68 -4.88
CA VAL A 160 -14.23 -10.62 -4.06
C VAL A 160 -13.55 -11.99 -4.03
N ASP A 161 -12.35 -12.06 -4.60
CA ASP A 161 -11.46 -13.21 -4.53
C ASP A 161 -10.44 -12.98 -3.40
N VAL A 162 -10.79 -13.49 -2.22
CA VAL A 162 -10.01 -13.30 -1.00
C VAL A 162 -8.58 -13.83 -1.15
N GLU A 163 -8.39 -14.99 -1.76
CA GLU A 163 -7.06 -15.59 -1.85
C GLU A 163 -6.19 -14.81 -2.84
N ALA A 164 -6.73 -14.39 -3.99
CA ALA A 164 -6.02 -13.50 -4.91
C ALA A 164 -5.59 -12.19 -4.23
N ILE A 165 -6.49 -11.55 -3.45
CA ILE A 165 -6.14 -10.34 -2.69
C ILE A 165 -5.00 -10.63 -1.71
N THR A 166 -5.04 -11.76 -0.99
CA THR A 166 -3.96 -12.09 -0.04
C THR A 166 -2.63 -12.36 -0.72
N GLU A 167 -2.62 -12.94 -1.92
CA GLU A 167 -1.42 -13.11 -2.75
C GLU A 167 -0.87 -11.75 -3.22
N TYR A 168 -1.76 -10.79 -3.53
CA TYR A 168 -1.35 -9.45 -3.93
C TYR A 168 -0.70 -8.69 -2.77
N ILE A 169 -1.31 -8.78 -1.58
CA ILE A 169 -0.76 -8.22 -0.34
C ILE A 169 0.57 -8.88 0.03
N GLU A 170 0.69 -10.20 -0.12
CA GLU A 170 1.95 -10.91 0.19
C GLU A 170 3.15 -10.33 -0.58
N MET A 171 2.93 -9.87 -1.82
CA MET A 171 3.98 -9.32 -2.66
C MET A 171 4.57 -8.00 -2.11
N THR A 172 3.90 -7.30 -1.20
CA THR A 172 4.43 -6.08 -0.56
C THR A 172 5.42 -6.37 0.57
N ARG A 173 5.62 -7.64 0.94
CA ARG A 173 6.57 -8.00 2.00
C ARG A 173 7.99 -7.55 1.64
N PHE A 174 8.61 -6.84 2.59
CA PHE A 174 9.95 -6.29 2.45
C PHE A 174 10.90 -6.86 3.52
N PRO A 175 12.16 -7.21 3.15
CA PRO A 175 12.72 -7.20 1.80
C PRO A 175 12.06 -8.25 0.89
N PRO A 176 11.99 -8.02 -0.44
CA PRO A 176 11.43 -9.00 -1.36
C PRO A 176 12.17 -10.35 -1.26
N HIS A 177 11.41 -11.45 -1.24
CA HIS A 177 11.97 -12.80 -1.00
C HIS A 177 12.57 -13.49 -2.24
N ASP A 178 12.41 -12.94 -3.44
CA ASP A 178 12.67 -13.66 -4.69
C ASP A 178 13.96 -13.19 -5.37
N ASP A 179 14.99 -14.04 -5.41
CA ASP A 179 16.29 -13.77 -6.06
C ASP A 179 16.31 -14.12 -7.56
N SER A 180 15.16 -14.44 -8.18
CA SER A 180 15.13 -14.87 -9.58
C SER A 180 15.51 -13.73 -10.56
N GLU A 181 16.41 -14.02 -11.50
CA GLU A 181 16.90 -13.06 -12.53
C GLU A 181 15.81 -12.61 -13.54
N GLN A 182 14.60 -13.18 -13.45
CA GLN A 182 13.45 -12.88 -14.32
C GLN A 182 12.16 -12.78 -13.49
N GLN A 183 12.05 -11.73 -12.69
CA GLN A 183 10.81 -11.45 -11.96
C GLN A 183 9.76 -10.88 -12.93
N ASP A 184 8.58 -11.53 -12.97
CA ASP A 184 7.41 -10.95 -13.62
C ASP A 184 7.02 -9.66 -12.88
N THR A 185 7.09 -8.51 -13.57
CA THR A 185 6.68 -7.21 -13.02
C THR A 185 5.26 -6.79 -13.45
N SER A 186 4.56 -7.63 -14.22
CA SER A 186 3.29 -7.29 -14.88
C SER A 186 2.03 -7.86 -14.21
N SER A 187 2.20 -8.86 -13.34
CA SER A 187 1.10 -9.47 -12.57
C SER A 187 0.46 -8.48 -11.58
N TYR A 188 -0.81 -8.66 -11.22
CA TYR A 188 -1.48 -7.81 -10.23
C TYR A 188 -0.76 -7.79 -8.87
N ALA A 189 -0.18 -8.92 -8.45
CA ALA A 189 0.63 -8.99 -7.24
C ALA A 189 1.89 -8.12 -7.36
N SER A 190 2.65 -8.27 -8.45
CA SER A 190 3.85 -7.48 -8.72
C SER A 190 3.55 -5.98 -8.84
N LEU A 191 2.41 -5.63 -9.44
CA LEU A 191 1.93 -4.25 -9.54
C LEU A 191 1.44 -3.70 -8.19
N THR A 192 1.05 -4.54 -7.23
CA THR A 192 0.71 -4.11 -5.87
C THR A 192 1.98 -3.67 -5.14
N ARG A 193 3.06 -4.47 -5.22
CA ARG A 193 4.39 -4.07 -4.74
C ARG A 193 4.94 -2.83 -5.46
N ALA A 194 4.76 -2.75 -6.77
CA ALA A 194 5.22 -1.58 -7.52
C ALA A 194 4.46 -0.31 -7.11
N ALA A 195 3.14 -0.42 -6.85
CA ALA A 195 2.33 0.68 -6.34
C ALA A 195 2.76 1.12 -4.94
N ASP A 196 3.13 0.18 -4.06
CA ASP A 196 3.69 0.48 -2.74
C ASP A 196 4.98 1.30 -2.88
N PHE A 197 5.96 0.79 -3.64
CA PHE A 197 7.21 1.51 -3.88
C PHE A 197 7.02 2.88 -4.55
N ILE A 198 6.18 2.98 -5.59
CA ILE A 198 5.95 4.22 -6.32
C ILE A 198 5.13 5.20 -5.48
N GLY A 199 4.13 4.71 -4.73
CA GLY A 199 3.33 5.52 -3.81
C GLY A 199 4.18 6.12 -2.69
N GLN A 200 5.15 5.36 -2.18
CA GLN A 200 6.15 5.85 -1.24
C GLN A 200 7.13 6.85 -1.88
N LEU A 201 7.85 6.45 -2.92
CA LEU A 201 9.00 7.22 -3.43
C LEU A 201 8.58 8.37 -4.37
N GLY A 202 7.39 8.25 -4.98
CA GLY A 202 6.77 9.30 -5.79
C GLY A 202 6.01 10.34 -4.98
N ASP A 203 5.84 10.15 -3.67
CA ASP A 203 5.16 11.10 -2.79
C ASP A 203 5.89 12.44 -2.76
N PRO A 204 5.25 13.57 -3.16
CA PRO A 204 5.87 14.89 -3.21
C PRO A 204 6.52 15.34 -1.89
N ASP A 205 6.04 14.82 -0.77
CA ASP A 205 6.55 15.11 0.57
C ASP A 205 7.48 14.01 1.10
N TYR A 206 7.83 12.98 0.33
CA TYR A 206 8.60 11.84 0.79
C TYR A 206 9.89 12.26 1.52
N LEU A 207 10.68 13.15 0.92
CA LEU A 207 11.94 13.63 1.52
C LEU A 207 11.73 14.42 2.83
N ARG A 208 10.55 15.03 3.02
CA ARG A 208 10.15 15.70 4.28
C ARG A 208 9.70 14.68 5.33
N LYS A 209 9.13 13.55 4.89
CA LYS A 209 8.59 12.47 5.73
C LYS A 209 9.65 11.45 6.16
N THR A 210 10.83 11.40 5.54
CA THR A 210 11.88 10.44 5.93
C THR A 210 12.25 10.45 7.42
N PRO A 211 12.20 11.56 8.19
CA PRO A 211 12.42 11.49 9.62
C PRO A 211 11.37 10.65 10.37
N ALA A 212 10.11 10.66 9.93
CA ALA A 212 9.06 9.82 10.50
C ALA A 212 9.38 8.33 10.28
N LEU A 213 9.79 7.97 9.05
CA LEU A 213 10.23 6.62 8.71
C LEU A 213 11.46 6.18 9.51
N PHE A 214 12.42 7.08 9.75
CA PHE A 214 13.58 6.77 10.59
C PHE A 214 13.17 6.37 12.01
N TYR A 215 12.22 7.09 12.62
CA TYR A 215 11.77 6.77 13.98
C TYR A 215 10.99 5.46 14.07
N GLU A 216 10.27 5.09 13.00
CA GLU A 216 9.70 3.75 12.88
C GLU A 216 10.76 2.64 12.78
N PHE A 217 11.85 2.91 12.04
CA PHE A 217 13.00 2.00 12.00
C PHE A 217 13.75 1.95 13.32
N GLU A 218 13.77 3.04 14.09
CA GLU A 218 14.38 3.08 15.42
C GLU A 218 13.61 2.21 16.42
N GLU A 219 12.28 2.27 16.41
CA GLU A 219 11.45 1.46 17.31
C GLU A 219 11.58 -0.05 17.07
N THR A 220 11.94 -0.45 15.84
CA THR A 220 12.07 -1.85 15.43
C THR A 220 13.52 -2.32 15.31
N ASP A 221 14.50 -1.50 15.74
CA ASP A 221 15.95 -1.70 15.54
C ASP A 221 16.39 -1.84 14.06
N ALA A 222 15.50 -1.61 13.10
CA ALA A 222 15.80 -1.68 11.68
C ALA A 222 16.82 -0.62 11.25
N ASN A 223 16.84 0.55 11.92
CA ASN A 223 17.81 1.60 11.63
C ASN A 223 19.26 1.11 11.88
N GLN A 224 19.50 0.39 12.97
CA GLN A 224 20.81 -0.18 13.31
C GLN A 224 21.20 -1.27 12.32
N GLN A 225 20.26 -2.14 11.94
CA GLN A 225 20.48 -3.22 10.99
C GLN A 225 20.83 -2.70 9.58
N LEU A 226 20.24 -1.56 9.19
CA LEU A 226 20.46 -0.91 7.90
C LEU A 226 21.59 0.12 7.92
N GLY A 227 22.16 0.42 9.09
CA GLY A 227 23.28 1.36 9.25
C GLY A 227 22.88 2.84 9.23
N TYR A 228 21.64 3.17 9.56
CA TYR A 228 21.14 4.54 9.71
C TYR A 228 21.32 5.04 11.14
N ASN A 229 22.07 6.12 11.30
CA ASN A 229 22.41 6.70 12.61
C ASN A 229 21.59 7.96 12.92
N ALA A 230 21.06 8.63 11.89
CA ALA A 230 20.25 9.83 12.05
C ALA A 230 19.14 9.91 10.98
N PRO A 231 18.05 10.67 11.23
CA PRO A 231 16.96 10.87 10.28
C PRO A 231 17.40 11.30 8.87
N GLY A 232 18.50 12.07 8.77
CA GLY A 232 19.05 12.51 7.49
C GLY A 232 19.67 11.40 6.64
N ASP A 233 20.00 10.25 7.22
CA ASP A 233 20.70 9.17 6.51
C ASP A 233 19.80 8.50 5.46
N LEU A 234 18.50 8.33 5.76
CA LEU A 234 17.53 7.82 4.80
C LEU A 234 17.48 8.67 3.53
N ARG A 235 17.53 9.99 3.69
CA ARG A 235 17.57 10.92 2.54
C ARG A 235 18.84 10.74 1.72
N LYS A 236 20.00 10.54 2.36
CA LYS A 236 21.29 10.35 1.67
C LYS A 236 21.35 9.02 0.91
N THR A 237 20.74 7.97 1.45
CA THR A 237 20.74 6.64 0.80
C THR A 237 19.60 6.42 -0.18
N TYR A 238 18.69 7.39 -0.31
CA TYR A 238 17.48 7.27 -1.14
C TYR A 238 17.76 6.81 -2.58
N ALA A 239 18.70 7.44 -3.27
CA ALA A 239 19.03 7.07 -4.65
C ALA A 239 19.59 5.64 -4.75
N ALA A 240 20.47 5.25 -3.81
CA ALA A 240 21.02 3.91 -3.76
C ALA A 240 19.92 2.86 -3.46
N PHE A 241 19.00 3.17 -2.54
CA PHE A 241 17.83 2.34 -2.25
C PHE A 241 16.95 2.18 -3.50
N PHE A 242 16.64 3.29 -4.19
CA PHE A 242 15.86 3.25 -5.42
C PHE A 242 16.47 2.32 -6.47
N TRP A 243 17.74 2.53 -6.84
CA TRP A 243 18.36 1.76 -7.92
C TRP A 243 18.57 0.29 -7.58
N LYS A 244 18.89 -0.03 -6.32
CA LYS A 244 19.22 -1.40 -5.90
C LYS A 244 17.99 -2.21 -5.47
N MET A 245 17.04 -1.58 -4.80
CA MET A 245 15.93 -2.28 -4.14
C MET A 245 14.59 -2.09 -4.84
N VAL A 246 14.39 -1.00 -5.60
CA VAL A 246 13.07 -0.66 -6.17
C VAL A 246 13.04 -0.82 -7.68
N ASN A 247 14.02 -0.24 -8.37
CA ASN A 247 14.08 -0.23 -9.83
C ASN A 247 13.88 -1.62 -10.48
N PRO A 248 14.44 -2.72 -9.96
CA PRO A 248 14.21 -4.06 -10.52
C PRO A 248 12.73 -4.48 -10.59
N TYR A 249 11.88 -3.92 -9.72
CA TYR A 249 10.51 -4.39 -9.50
C TYR A 249 9.41 -3.55 -10.15
N ILE A 250 9.76 -2.40 -10.76
CA ILE A 250 8.76 -1.41 -11.21
C ILE A 250 8.70 -1.22 -12.74
N GLN A 251 9.41 -2.03 -13.52
CA GLN A 251 9.59 -1.78 -14.97
C GLN A 251 8.26 -1.73 -15.74
N ASP A 252 7.38 -2.73 -15.57
CA ASP A 252 6.06 -2.70 -16.20
C ASP A 252 5.16 -1.61 -15.61
N ALA A 253 5.24 -1.32 -14.31
CA ALA A 253 4.50 -0.22 -13.71
C ALA A 253 4.87 1.13 -14.33
N ILE A 254 6.15 1.40 -14.58
CA ILE A 254 6.62 2.60 -15.30
C ILE A 254 6.09 2.62 -16.73
N ARG A 255 6.11 1.48 -17.43
CA ARG A 255 5.52 1.35 -18.78
C ARG A 255 4.03 1.71 -18.76
N TYR A 256 3.26 1.20 -17.81
CA TYR A 256 1.83 1.49 -17.67
C TYR A 256 1.56 2.95 -17.28
N LEU A 257 2.32 3.51 -16.35
CA LEU A 257 2.19 4.92 -15.96
C LEU A 257 2.52 5.89 -17.11
N SER A 258 3.35 5.48 -18.07
CA SER A 258 3.82 6.37 -19.15
C SER A 258 2.75 6.83 -20.13
N ILE A 259 1.55 6.24 -20.11
CA ILE A 259 0.52 6.52 -21.11
C ILE A 259 -0.55 7.53 -20.69
N THR A 260 -0.80 7.70 -19.38
CA THR A 260 -1.77 8.67 -18.86
C THR A 260 -1.07 9.95 -18.38
N GLN A 261 -1.82 11.06 -18.27
CA GLN A 261 -1.24 12.31 -17.74
C GLN A 261 -0.94 12.20 -16.25
N GLU A 262 -1.84 11.57 -15.48
CA GLU A 262 -1.63 11.28 -14.07
C GLU A 262 -0.44 10.34 -13.86
N GLY A 263 -0.31 9.28 -14.65
CA GLY A 263 0.81 8.35 -14.52
C GLY A 263 2.16 9.01 -14.82
N LYS A 264 2.23 9.92 -15.81
CA LYS A 264 3.43 10.72 -16.06
C LYS A 264 3.80 11.62 -14.88
N GLN A 265 2.83 12.10 -14.12
CA GLN A 265 3.09 12.89 -12.91
C GLN A 265 3.73 12.03 -11.80
N TRP A 266 3.29 10.78 -11.63
CA TRP A 266 3.93 9.83 -10.72
C TRP A 266 5.39 9.55 -11.11
N ILE A 267 5.63 9.27 -12.40
CA ILE A 267 6.98 9.09 -12.96
C ILE A 267 7.84 10.33 -12.69
N ALA A 268 7.33 11.52 -12.99
CA ALA A 268 8.07 12.76 -12.82
C ALA A 268 8.45 13.00 -11.35
N SER A 269 7.51 12.79 -10.42
CA SER A 269 7.75 13.00 -8.99
C SER A 269 8.78 12.01 -8.43
N LEU A 270 8.65 10.72 -8.78
CA LEU A 270 9.60 9.67 -8.42
C LEU A 270 11.02 10.00 -8.87
N TYR A 271 11.22 10.27 -10.16
CA TYR A 271 12.54 10.57 -10.70
C TYR A 271 13.08 11.94 -10.29
N ALA A 272 12.22 12.91 -9.98
CA ALA A 272 12.64 14.19 -9.42
C ALA A 272 13.29 14.04 -8.04
N HIS A 273 12.74 13.18 -7.17
CA HIS A 273 13.38 12.87 -5.89
C HIS A 273 14.73 12.17 -6.05
N VAL A 274 14.80 11.19 -6.97
CA VAL A 274 16.06 10.47 -7.25
C VAL A 274 17.12 11.46 -7.72
N PHE A 275 16.79 12.26 -8.73
CA PHE A 275 17.68 13.27 -9.28
C PHE A 275 18.13 14.29 -8.23
N THR A 276 17.20 14.79 -7.41
CA THR A 276 17.50 15.77 -6.35
C THR A 276 18.50 15.23 -5.33
N VAL A 277 18.37 13.96 -4.92
CA VAL A 277 19.29 13.35 -3.96
C VAL A 277 20.65 13.06 -4.60
N GLU A 278 20.69 12.56 -5.84
CA GLU A 278 21.95 12.27 -6.55
C GLU A 278 22.82 13.51 -6.78
N HIS A 279 22.20 14.69 -6.85
CA HIS A 279 22.86 15.96 -7.14
C HIS A 279 22.85 16.93 -5.94
N ALA A 280 22.50 16.45 -4.74
CA ALA A 280 22.62 17.26 -3.54
C ALA A 280 24.11 17.48 -3.24
N GLU A 281 24.53 18.75 -3.15
CA GLU A 281 25.86 19.09 -2.62
C GLU A 281 25.88 18.86 -1.11
N ASP A 282 26.92 18.19 -0.61
CA ASP A 282 27.14 17.88 0.82
C ASP A 282 27.32 19.14 1.69
#